data_AF-A0A249T3S1-F1
#
_entry.id   AF-A0A249T3S1-F1
#
_cell.length_a   1.000
_cell.length_b   1.000
_cell.length_c   1.000
_cell.angle_alpha   90.00
_cell.angle_beta   90.00
_cell.angle_gamma   90.00
#
_symmetry.space_group_name_H-M   'P 1'
#
loop_
_entity.id
_entity.type
_entity.pdbx_description
1 polymer ?
#
loop_
_entity_poly.entity_id
_entity_poly.type
_entity_poly.pdbx_seq_one_letter_code
_entity_poly.pdbx_strand_id
1 'polypeptide(L)'
;MSTEVLFKGLPRALNQIGVITGLKVESSPEFARAFAQEVSIFLYNHYGILTLDEIVLAFRLNASGEYGDIISHYGQNLTIEHIGRVLVQYKQRRAKLAVKIQNQEKLPEAPRPTSSAIDEEARQFANEYYRKYLTGEMTEITISYAHLVYNDLDRFGVLNLDKEKKIGYYKEALLFRKKELGLPAATKDERKAINKLVQSYLEKQVPVAEKELVRNYARRLALLDYFKALKGKDIKKIFEDERIHEGTPTNEAGRQETGKGEAKKNSTSQQEEAAN
;
A
#
# COMPACT_ATOMS: atom_id res chain seq x y z
N MET A 1 -11.16 5.93 -10.37
CA MET A 1 -12.38 6.69 -10.04
C MET A 1 -13.60 5.81 -10.29
N SER A 2 -14.65 5.85 -9.47
CA SER A 2 -15.88 5.08 -9.78
C SER A 2 -16.71 5.77 -10.87
N THR A 3 -17.44 5.00 -11.67
CA THR A 3 -18.32 5.49 -12.73
C THR A 3 -19.40 6.44 -12.20
N GLU A 4 -19.89 6.23 -10.98
CA GLU A 4 -20.88 7.09 -10.34
C GLU A 4 -20.32 8.48 -9.99
N VAL A 5 -19.06 8.57 -9.55
CA VAL A 5 -18.38 9.85 -9.26
C VAL A 5 -18.10 10.62 -10.55
N LEU A 6 -17.69 9.92 -11.62
CA LEU A 6 -17.54 10.51 -12.94
C LEU A 6 -18.86 11.13 -13.41
N PHE A 7 -19.95 10.39 -13.34
CA PHE A 7 -21.23 10.84 -13.88
C PHE A 7 -21.80 12.08 -13.16
N LYS A 8 -21.62 12.19 -11.84
CA LYS A 8 -22.09 13.34 -11.05
C LYS A 8 -21.20 14.58 -11.21
N GLY A 9 -19.89 14.40 -11.33
CA GLY A 9 -18.93 15.52 -11.37
C GLY A 9 -18.57 16.02 -12.77
N LEU A 10 -18.71 15.17 -13.80
CA LEU A 10 -18.27 15.47 -15.15
C LEU A 10 -18.94 16.70 -15.79
N PRO A 11 -20.27 16.93 -15.65
CA PRO A 11 -20.89 18.13 -16.22
C PRO A 11 -20.23 19.44 -15.73
N ARG A 12 -19.85 19.49 -14.45
CA ARG A 12 -19.13 20.64 -13.88
C ARG A 12 -17.75 20.79 -14.51
N ALA A 13 -17.00 19.70 -14.65
CA ALA A 13 -15.68 19.71 -15.28
C ALA A 13 -15.75 20.14 -16.74
N LEU A 14 -16.72 19.64 -17.52
CA LEU A 14 -16.94 20.03 -18.92
C LEU A 14 -17.26 21.53 -19.06
N ASN A 15 -18.09 22.08 -18.17
CA ASN A 15 -18.37 23.52 -18.17
C ASN A 15 -17.11 24.34 -17.87
N GLN A 16 -16.28 23.92 -16.92
CA GLN A 16 -15.01 24.59 -16.64
C GLN A 16 -14.05 24.52 -17.83
N ILE A 17 -13.98 23.37 -18.51
CA ILE A 17 -13.20 23.21 -19.73
C ILE A 17 -13.71 24.15 -20.82
N GLY A 18 -15.03 24.27 -21.00
CA GLY A 18 -15.63 25.23 -21.92
C GLY A 18 -15.23 26.67 -21.62
N VAL A 19 -15.23 27.07 -20.34
CA VAL A 19 -14.76 28.40 -19.91
C VAL A 19 -13.27 28.60 -20.19
N ILE A 20 -12.43 27.61 -19.93
CA ILE A 20 -10.96 27.69 -20.15
C ILE A 20 -10.61 27.80 -21.63
N THR A 21 -11.31 27.05 -22.47
CA THR A 21 -10.96 26.88 -23.90
C THR A 21 -11.75 27.79 -24.84
N GLY A 22 -12.88 28.36 -24.37
CA GLY A 22 -13.84 29.05 -25.24
C GLY A 22 -14.66 28.10 -26.11
N LEU A 23 -14.56 26.77 -25.89
CA LEU A 23 -15.35 25.78 -26.62
C LEU A 23 -16.78 25.72 -26.08
N LYS A 24 -17.72 25.55 -27.01
CA LYS A 24 -19.13 25.40 -26.66
C LYS A 24 -19.40 23.97 -26.21
N VAL A 25 -20.07 23.83 -25.08
CA VAL A 25 -20.73 22.59 -24.70
C VAL A 25 -22.16 22.72 -25.19
N GLU A 26 -22.59 21.81 -26.06
CA GLU A 26 -23.94 21.83 -26.63
C GLU A 26 -24.99 21.86 -25.51
N SER A 27 -25.95 22.78 -25.61
CA SER A 27 -26.84 23.13 -24.51
C SER A 27 -28.13 22.31 -24.50
N SER A 28 -28.39 21.55 -25.56
CA SER A 28 -29.50 20.59 -25.58
C SER A 28 -29.35 19.58 -24.43
N PRO A 29 -30.33 19.47 -23.52
CA PRO A 29 -30.24 18.56 -22.36
C PRO A 29 -30.01 17.09 -22.75
N GLU A 30 -30.60 16.66 -23.87
CA GLU A 30 -30.48 15.29 -24.38
C GLU A 30 -29.06 15.02 -24.90
N PHE A 31 -28.53 15.95 -25.71
CA PHE A 31 -27.18 15.83 -26.23
C PHE A 31 -26.14 15.95 -25.11
N ALA A 32 -26.30 16.89 -24.19
CA ALA A 32 -25.38 17.08 -23.07
C ALA A 32 -25.29 15.83 -22.19
N ARG A 33 -26.41 15.14 -21.96
CA ARG A 33 -26.45 13.86 -21.23
C ARG A 33 -25.74 12.75 -22.00
N ALA A 34 -26.03 12.59 -23.29
CA ALA A 34 -25.39 11.57 -24.13
C ALA A 34 -23.89 11.82 -24.26
N PHE A 35 -23.48 13.07 -24.46
CA PHE A 35 -22.08 13.48 -24.52
C PHE A 35 -21.36 13.22 -23.19
N ALA A 36 -21.95 13.58 -22.06
CA ALA A 36 -21.37 13.29 -20.75
C ALA A 36 -21.24 11.79 -20.50
N GLN A 37 -22.19 10.98 -20.96
CA GLN A 37 -22.11 9.52 -20.87
C GLN A 37 -20.94 8.96 -21.68
N GLU A 38 -20.81 9.35 -22.95
CA GLU A 38 -19.72 8.90 -23.82
C GLU A 38 -18.35 9.37 -23.32
N VAL A 39 -18.25 10.63 -22.87
CA VAL A 39 -17.03 11.15 -22.25
C VAL A 39 -16.70 10.38 -20.95
N SER A 40 -17.70 10.02 -20.14
CA SER A 40 -17.47 9.21 -18.93
C SER A 40 -16.87 7.84 -19.26
N ILE A 41 -17.40 7.17 -20.29
CA ILE A 41 -16.90 5.87 -20.77
C ILE A 41 -15.47 6.02 -21.30
N PHE A 42 -15.23 7.03 -22.13
CA PHE A 42 -13.90 7.33 -22.68
C PHE A 42 -12.86 7.59 -21.58
N LEU A 43 -13.20 8.44 -20.61
CA LEU A 43 -12.33 8.78 -19.49
C LEU A 43 -12.06 7.56 -18.61
N TYR A 44 -13.08 6.76 -18.31
CA TYR A 44 -12.90 5.54 -17.52
C TYR A 44 -11.94 4.55 -18.19
N ASN A 45 -12.13 4.29 -19.50
CA ASN A 45 -11.36 3.29 -20.23
C ASN A 45 -9.91 3.70 -20.50
N HIS A 46 -9.64 4.98 -20.78
CA HIS A 46 -8.30 5.43 -21.21
C HIS A 46 -7.56 6.27 -20.16
N TYR A 47 -8.30 6.88 -19.23
CA TYR A 47 -7.81 7.88 -18.28
C TYR A 47 -8.31 7.64 -16.85
N GLY A 48 -8.76 6.44 -16.48
CA GLY A 48 -9.41 6.15 -15.20
C GLY A 48 -8.58 6.40 -13.94
N ILE A 49 -7.27 6.63 -14.11
CA ILE A 49 -6.32 7.03 -13.07
C ILE A 49 -6.31 8.55 -12.79
N LEU A 50 -6.86 9.37 -13.68
CA LEU A 50 -6.91 10.82 -13.54
C LEU A 50 -8.15 11.22 -12.75
N THR A 51 -8.04 12.22 -11.88
CA THR A 51 -9.21 12.87 -11.25
C THR A 51 -9.87 13.87 -12.20
N LEU A 52 -11.11 14.27 -11.91
CA LEU A 52 -11.78 15.34 -12.66
C LEU A 52 -11.02 16.68 -12.55
N ASP A 53 -10.43 16.97 -11.40
CA ASP A 53 -9.61 18.17 -11.21
C ASP A 53 -8.32 18.11 -12.03
N GLU A 54 -7.69 16.94 -12.14
CA GLU A 54 -6.53 16.75 -13.02
C GLU A 54 -6.91 16.93 -14.50
N ILE A 55 -8.11 16.49 -14.89
CA ILE A 55 -8.61 16.70 -16.26
C ILE A 55 -8.78 18.20 -16.51
N VAL A 56 -9.40 18.96 -15.61
CA VAL A 56 -9.53 20.42 -15.75
C VAL A 56 -8.15 21.10 -15.75
N LEU A 57 -7.23 20.66 -14.90
CA LEU A 57 -5.85 21.16 -14.87
C LEU A 57 -5.14 20.92 -16.21
N ALA A 58 -5.34 19.77 -16.84
CA ALA A 58 -4.76 19.46 -18.13
C ALA A 58 -5.11 20.51 -19.18
N PHE A 59 -6.36 20.98 -19.20
CA PHE A 59 -6.82 22.05 -20.09
C PHE A 59 -6.26 23.42 -19.71
N ARG A 60 -6.10 23.74 -18.42
CA ARG A 60 -5.44 24.99 -17.99
C ARG A 60 -4.00 25.05 -18.49
N LEU A 61 -3.26 23.94 -18.36
CA LEU A 61 -1.87 23.83 -18.83
C LEU A 61 -1.77 23.92 -20.36
N ASN A 62 -2.76 23.38 -21.10
CA ASN A 62 -2.83 23.57 -22.55
C ASN A 62 -3.05 25.05 -22.90
N ALA A 63 -4.00 25.70 -22.23
CA ALA A 63 -4.33 27.11 -22.46
C ALA A 63 -3.17 28.07 -22.10
N SER A 64 -2.34 27.71 -21.12
CA SER A 64 -1.15 28.48 -20.75
C SER A 64 0.09 28.14 -21.59
N GLY A 65 -0.02 27.28 -22.61
CA GLY A 65 1.09 26.92 -23.50
C GLY A 65 2.17 26.06 -22.84
N GLU A 66 1.88 25.46 -21.69
CA GLU A 66 2.89 24.73 -20.93
C GLU A 66 3.41 23.51 -21.69
N TYR A 67 2.58 22.86 -22.53
CA TYR A 67 2.99 21.68 -23.30
C TYR A 67 3.86 21.97 -24.53
N GLY A 68 4.13 23.25 -24.84
CA GLY A 68 4.83 23.67 -26.05
C GLY A 68 3.86 24.00 -27.18
N ASP A 69 3.22 22.98 -27.75
CA ASP A 69 2.20 23.16 -28.79
C ASP A 69 0.80 23.27 -28.17
N ILE A 70 0.17 24.44 -28.32
CA ILE A 70 -1.22 24.64 -27.89
C ILE A 70 -2.13 23.88 -28.84
N ILE A 71 -2.90 22.94 -28.29
CA ILE A 71 -3.99 22.30 -29.04
C ILE A 71 -5.12 23.33 -29.10
N SER A 72 -5.16 24.09 -30.19
CA SER A 72 -6.11 25.17 -30.40
C SER A 72 -7.39 24.69 -31.07
N HIS A 73 -8.52 24.88 -30.42
CA HIS A 73 -9.83 24.88 -31.05
C HIS A 73 -10.63 26.03 -30.45
N TYR A 74 -10.96 27.03 -31.26
CA TYR A 74 -11.70 28.21 -30.82
C TYR A 74 -13.07 28.27 -31.50
N GLY A 75 -14.11 28.60 -30.74
CA GLY A 75 -15.48 28.80 -31.27
C GLY A 75 -16.18 27.53 -31.78
N GLN A 76 -15.58 26.35 -31.60
CA GLN A 76 -16.14 25.05 -31.96
C GLN A 76 -16.77 24.35 -30.74
N ASN A 77 -17.48 23.26 -31.00
CA ASN A 77 -18.01 22.41 -29.94
C ASN A 77 -16.89 21.57 -29.31
N LEU A 78 -16.96 21.34 -28.00
CA LEU A 78 -16.05 20.45 -27.30
C LEU A 78 -16.27 19.00 -27.78
N THR A 79 -15.22 18.34 -28.26
CA THR A 79 -15.28 16.96 -28.75
C THR A 79 -14.45 16.02 -27.88
N ILE A 80 -14.80 14.73 -27.90
CA ILE A 80 -14.01 13.67 -27.23
C ILE A 80 -12.59 13.61 -27.78
N GLU A 81 -12.41 13.84 -29.08
CA GLU A 81 -11.10 13.90 -29.72
C GLU A 81 -10.23 15.01 -29.11
N HIS A 82 -10.79 16.21 -28.95
CA HIS A 82 -10.08 17.33 -28.33
C HIS A 82 -9.67 17.01 -26.89
N ILE A 83 -10.58 16.42 -26.11
CA ILE A 83 -10.30 15.94 -24.76
C ILE A 83 -9.15 14.91 -24.78
N GLY A 84 -9.20 13.95 -25.69
CA GLY A 84 -8.16 12.95 -25.87
C GLY A 84 -6.79 13.56 -26.15
N ARG A 85 -6.69 14.49 -27.11
CA ARG A 85 -5.43 15.14 -27.49
C ARG A 85 -4.79 15.87 -26.31
N VAL A 86 -5.58 16.65 -25.56
CA VAL A 86 -5.09 17.40 -24.39
C VAL A 86 -4.63 16.45 -23.27
N LEU A 87 -5.41 15.39 -22.99
CA LEU A 87 -5.07 14.43 -21.94
C LEU A 87 -3.85 13.56 -22.27
N VAL A 88 -3.60 13.26 -23.56
CA VAL A 88 -2.36 12.60 -23.99
C VAL A 88 -1.15 13.45 -23.64
N GLN A 89 -1.16 14.75 -23.98
CA GLN A 89 -0.06 15.67 -23.64
C GLN A 89 0.13 15.77 -22.12
N TYR A 90 -0.96 15.83 -21.35
CA TYR A 90 -0.89 15.83 -19.90
C TYR A 90 -0.23 14.56 -19.34
N LYS A 91 -0.62 13.36 -19.81
CA LYS A 91 0.02 12.10 -19.38
C LYS A 91 1.51 12.06 -19.71
N GLN A 92 1.89 12.52 -20.92
CA GLN A 92 3.29 12.58 -21.31
C GLN A 92 4.09 13.53 -20.41
N ARG A 93 3.55 14.71 -20.10
CA ARG A 93 4.19 15.67 -19.18
C ARG A 93 4.27 15.11 -17.77
N ARG A 94 3.20 14.48 -17.27
CA ARG A 94 3.18 13.82 -15.94
C ARG A 94 4.24 12.73 -15.84
N ALA A 95 4.42 11.91 -16.89
CA ALA A 95 5.47 10.91 -16.93
C ALA A 95 6.88 11.54 -16.93
N LYS A 96 7.11 12.60 -17.74
CA LYS A 96 8.39 13.33 -17.75
C LYS A 96 8.69 13.98 -16.39
N LEU A 97 7.67 14.56 -15.72
CA LEU A 97 7.80 15.12 -14.38
C LEU A 97 8.09 14.05 -13.34
N ALA A 98 7.42 12.89 -13.40
CA ALA A 98 7.71 11.77 -12.50
C ALA A 98 9.17 11.29 -12.65
N VAL A 99 9.65 11.15 -13.89
CA VAL A 99 11.06 10.82 -14.16
C VAL A 99 11.99 11.93 -13.67
N LYS A 100 11.64 13.20 -13.86
CA LYS A 100 12.43 14.33 -13.38
C LYS A 100 12.47 14.38 -11.85
N ILE A 101 11.36 14.16 -11.17
CA ILE A 101 11.29 14.07 -9.70
C ILE A 101 12.13 12.89 -9.23
N GLN A 102 11.96 11.70 -9.83
CA GLN A 102 12.78 10.53 -9.49
C GLN A 102 14.28 10.75 -9.72
N ASN A 103 14.65 11.52 -10.76
CA ASN A 103 16.04 11.84 -11.06
C ASN A 103 16.60 13.03 -10.25
N GLN A 104 15.76 13.98 -9.84
CA GLN A 104 16.12 15.11 -8.97
C GLN A 104 16.09 14.73 -7.48
N GLU A 105 15.32 13.71 -7.11
CA GLU A 105 15.38 13.00 -5.83
C GLU A 105 16.58 12.05 -5.74
N LYS A 106 17.57 12.20 -6.63
CA LYS A 106 18.97 12.07 -6.20
C LYS A 106 19.36 13.28 -5.33
N LEU A 107 18.58 13.52 -4.28
CA LEU A 107 19.08 14.16 -3.07
C LEU A 107 20.34 13.37 -2.67
N PRO A 108 21.37 14.00 -2.07
CA PRO A 108 22.42 13.22 -1.42
C PRO A 108 21.69 12.19 -0.55
N GLU A 109 21.91 10.90 -0.84
CA GLU A 109 21.18 9.81 -0.21
C GLU A 109 21.23 10.10 1.29
N ALA A 110 20.10 10.52 1.89
CA ALA A 110 20.08 10.77 3.32
C ALA A 110 20.65 9.50 3.94
N PRO A 111 21.67 9.60 4.80
CA PRO A 111 22.41 8.43 5.24
C PRO A 111 21.37 7.43 5.70
N ARG A 112 21.31 6.28 5.01
CA ARG A 112 20.33 5.24 5.33
C ARG A 112 20.47 5.00 6.83
N PRO A 113 19.38 5.03 7.60
CA PRO A 113 19.48 4.81 9.03
C PRO A 113 20.29 3.54 9.25
N THR A 114 21.30 3.64 10.12
CA THR A 114 22.13 2.49 10.43
C THR A 114 21.23 1.38 10.98
N SER A 115 21.64 0.12 10.87
CA SER A 115 20.88 -0.98 11.46
C SER A 115 20.58 -0.74 12.94
N SER A 116 21.51 -0.11 13.65
CA SER A 116 21.34 0.31 15.04
C SER A 116 20.22 1.34 15.23
N ALA A 117 20.07 2.32 14.32
CA ALA A 117 19.02 3.32 14.42
C ALA A 117 17.63 2.71 14.17
N ILE A 118 17.54 1.78 13.20
CA ILE A 118 16.31 1.03 12.92
C ILE A 118 15.92 0.15 14.10
N ASP A 119 16.90 -0.52 14.72
CA ASP A 119 16.65 -1.37 15.87
C ASP A 119 16.21 -0.57 17.10
N GLU A 120 16.78 0.61 17.31
CA GLU A 120 16.36 1.52 18.38
C GLU A 120 14.94 2.05 18.16
N GLU A 121 14.59 2.45 16.94
CA GLU A 121 13.24 2.88 16.59
C GLU A 121 12.21 1.75 16.83
N ALA A 122 12.54 0.51 16.45
CA ALA A 122 11.69 -0.65 16.71
C ALA A 122 11.49 -0.92 18.21
N ARG A 123 12.54 -0.78 19.03
CA ARG A 123 12.46 -0.91 20.49
C ARG A 123 11.58 0.18 21.11
N GLN A 124 11.76 1.43 20.68
CA GLN A 124 10.95 2.56 21.13
C GLN A 124 9.49 2.39 20.76
N PHE A 125 9.21 1.96 19.53
CA PHE A 125 7.86 1.69 19.05
C PHE A 125 7.17 0.61 19.90
N ALA A 126 7.84 -0.50 20.16
CA ALA A 126 7.32 -1.59 20.99
C ALA A 126 7.07 -1.15 22.45
N ASN A 127 7.98 -0.36 23.04
CA ASN A 127 7.80 0.21 24.38
C ASN A 127 6.59 1.16 24.45
N GLU A 128 6.44 2.05 23.47
CA GLU A 128 5.32 2.99 23.41
C GLU A 128 3.99 2.24 23.20
N TYR A 129 3.99 1.21 22.35
CA TYR A 129 2.84 0.34 22.16
C TYR A 129 2.43 -0.35 23.47
N TYR A 130 3.39 -0.85 24.25
CA TYR A 130 3.12 -1.46 25.55
C TYR A 130 2.67 -0.44 26.61
N ARG A 131 3.23 0.77 26.62
CA ARG A 131 2.76 1.88 27.46
C ARG A 131 1.27 2.14 27.21
N LYS A 132 0.84 2.25 25.96
CA LYS A 132 -0.57 2.44 25.59
C LYS A 132 -1.46 1.28 26.06
N TYR A 133 -0.94 0.05 26.04
CA TYR A 133 -1.63 -1.10 26.62
C TYR A 133 -1.81 -0.95 28.14
N LEU A 134 -0.77 -0.53 28.87
CA LEU A 134 -0.82 -0.34 30.31
C LEU A 134 -1.77 0.79 30.72
N THR A 135 -1.77 1.91 29.98
CA THR A 135 -2.62 3.08 30.27
C THR A 135 -4.05 2.97 29.74
N GLY A 136 -4.33 1.97 28.89
CA GLY A 136 -5.65 1.80 28.27
C GLY A 136 -5.90 2.70 27.06
N GLU A 137 -4.87 3.37 26.53
CA GLU A 137 -4.91 4.24 25.34
C GLU A 137 -4.95 3.45 24.00
N MET A 138 -5.37 2.19 24.04
CA MET A 138 -5.41 1.33 22.85
C MET A 138 -6.60 1.70 21.96
N THR A 139 -6.31 2.25 20.78
CA THR A 139 -7.31 2.51 19.74
C THR A 139 -7.40 1.34 18.75
N GLU A 140 -8.43 1.32 17.90
CA GLU A 140 -8.54 0.36 16.79
C GLU A 140 -7.33 0.43 15.85
N ILE A 141 -6.83 1.64 15.60
CA ILE A 141 -5.62 1.88 14.79
C ILE A 141 -4.40 1.28 15.49
N THR A 142 -4.20 1.56 16.78
CA THR A 142 -3.09 0.97 17.55
C THR A 142 -3.15 -0.56 17.50
N ILE A 143 -4.33 -1.14 17.71
CA ILE A 143 -4.56 -2.58 17.66
C ILE A 143 -4.14 -3.20 16.31
N SER A 144 -4.33 -2.48 15.20
CA SER A 144 -3.96 -2.95 13.86
C SER A 144 -2.46 -3.20 13.71
N TYR A 145 -1.62 -2.48 14.45
CA TYR A 145 -0.16 -2.61 14.43
C TYR A 145 0.40 -3.71 15.34
N ALA A 146 -0.45 -4.48 16.03
CA ALA A 146 0.00 -5.55 16.94
C ALA A 146 0.95 -6.56 16.29
N HIS A 147 0.74 -6.86 15.01
CA HIS A 147 1.58 -7.81 14.27
C HIS A 147 3.00 -7.30 14.04
N LEU A 148 3.21 -5.98 13.93
CA LEU A 148 4.54 -5.37 13.79
C LEU A 148 5.32 -5.52 15.09
N VAL A 149 4.71 -5.12 16.21
CA VAL A 149 5.31 -5.25 17.54
C VAL A 149 5.62 -6.70 17.88
N TYR A 150 4.70 -7.63 17.56
CA TYR A 150 4.97 -9.06 17.70
C TYR A 150 6.24 -9.47 16.95
N ASN A 151 6.38 -9.07 15.68
CA ASN A 151 7.53 -9.46 14.87
C ASN A 151 8.83 -8.85 15.41
N ASP A 152 8.80 -7.61 15.91
CA ASP A 152 9.98 -6.99 16.51
C ASP A 152 10.40 -7.71 17.78
N LEU A 153 9.45 -8.05 18.67
CA LEU A 153 9.74 -8.79 19.90
C LEU A 153 10.25 -10.22 19.63
N ASP A 154 9.70 -10.92 18.63
CA ASP A 154 10.17 -12.25 18.19
C ASP A 154 11.59 -12.13 17.56
N ARG A 155 11.82 -11.10 16.74
CA ARG A 155 13.12 -10.80 16.12
C ARG A 155 14.22 -10.51 17.14
N PHE A 156 13.91 -9.77 18.20
CA PHE A 156 14.84 -9.49 19.29
C PHE A 156 14.97 -10.64 20.30
N GLY A 157 14.26 -11.77 20.10
CA GLY A 157 14.31 -12.92 21.03
C GLY A 157 13.71 -12.62 22.41
N VAL A 158 12.89 -11.56 22.51
CA VAL A 158 12.20 -11.16 23.73
C VAL A 158 10.90 -11.95 23.89
N LEU A 159 10.23 -12.20 22.77
CA LEU A 159 9.03 -13.03 22.71
C LEU A 159 9.41 -14.49 22.39
N ASN A 160 9.96 -15.21 23.38
CA ASN A 160 10.33 -16.62 23.22
C ASN A 160 9.12 -17.55 23.36
N LEU A 161 8.30 -17.59 22.31
CA LEU A 161 7.21 -18.55 22.20
C LEU A 161 7.69 -19.84 21.55
N ASP A 162 7.50 -20.95 22.24
CA ASP A 162 7.71 -22.27 21.68
C ASP A 162 6.73 -22.55 20.51
N LYS A 163 7.07 -23.56 19.70
CA LYS A 163 6.29 -23.92 18.51
C LYS A 163 4.86 -24.35 18.87
N GLU A 164 4.65 -24.96 20.03
CA GLU A 164 3.35 -25.46 20.47
C GLU A 164 2.40 -24.32 20.83
N LYS A 165 2.89 -23.30 21.55
CA LYS A 165 2.16 -22.06 21.86
C LYS A 165 1.82 -21.28 20.60
N LYS A 166 2.76 -21.16 19.65
CA LYS A 166 2.49 -20.52 18.34
C LYS A 166 1.34 -21.24 17.60
N ILE A 167 1.31 -22.57 17.65
CA ILE A 167 0.21 -23.37 17.08
C ILE A 167 -1.11 -23.17 17.85
N GLY A 168 -1.04 -23.09 19.20
CA GLY A 168 -2.20 -22.81 20.05
C GLY A 168 -2.89 -21.49 19.67
N TYR A 169 -2.13 -20.40 19.62
CA TYR A 169 -2.66 -19.09 19.21
C TYR A 169 -3.24 -19.09 17.79
N TYR A 170 -2.62 -19.85 16.88
CA TYR A 170 -3.15 -20.00 15.53
C TYR A 170 -4.50 -20.74 15.50
N LYS A 171 -4.67 -21.79 16.30
CA LYS A 171 -5.96 -22.49 16.43
C LYS A 171 -7.04 -21.59 17.04
N GLU A 172 -6.71 -20.81 18.06
CA GLU A 172 -7.63 -19.85 18.66
C GLU A 172 -8.04 -18.75 17.67
N ALA A 173 -7.07 -18.21 16.91
CA ALA A 173 -7.34 -17.23 15.86
C ALA A 173 -8.28 -17.79 14.77
N LEU A 174 -8.13 -19.06 14.39
CA LEU A 174 -9.04 -19.73 13.46
C LEU A 174 -10.46 -19.84 14.03
N LEU A 175 -10.59 -20.19 15.31
CA LEU A 175 -11.90 -20.27 15.97
C LEU A 175 -12.57 -18.90 16.07
N PHE A 176 -11.80 -17.87 16.43
CA PHE A 176 -12.26 -16.49 16.47
C PHE A 176 -12.76 -16.03 15.09
N ARG A 177 -11.96 -16.27 14.05
CA ARG A 177 -12.32 -15.92 12.67
C ARG A 177 -13.57 -16.67 12.20
N LYS A 178 -13.69 -17.97 12.50
CA LYS A 178 -14.89 -18.76 12.19
C LYS A 178 -16.13 -18.19 12.87
N LYS A 179 -16.01 -17.71 14.11
CA LYS A 179 -17.09 -17.05 14.84
C LYS A 179 -17.47 -15.71 14.20
N GLU A 180 -16.50 -14.89 13.81
CA GLU A 180 -16.76 -13.63 13.07
C GLU A 180 -17.53 -13.87 11.78
N LEU A 181 -17.15 -14.89 11.01
CA LEU A 181 -17.84 -15.26 9.77
C LEU A 181 -19.26 -15.80 10.01
N GLY A 182 -19.53 -16.32 11.21
CA GLY A 182 -20.87 -16.75 11.62
C GLY A 182 -21.76 -15.63 12.17
N LEU A 183 -21.24 -14.40 12.33
CA LEU A 183 -22.04 -13.26 12.75
C LEU A 183 -22.97 -12.79 11.60
N PRO A 184 -24.18 -12.30 11.90
CA PRO A 184 -25.09 -11.81 10.88
C PRO A 184 -24.45 -10.61 10.15
N ALA A 185 -24.15 -10.79 8.86
CA ALA A 185 -23.59 -9.71 8.06
C ALA A 185 -24.60 -8.57 7.86
N ALA A 186 -24.11 -7.34 8.00
CA ALA A 186 -24.89 -6.12 7.99
C ALA A 186 -25.41 -5.81 6.58
N THR A 187 -24.68 -6.23 5.54
CA THR A 187 -25.07 -6.01 4.13
C THR A 187 -25.20 -7.29 3.32
N LYS A 188 -25.94 -7.21 2.20
CA LYS A 188 -26.14 -8.34 1.27
C LYS A 188 -24.82 -8.79 0.62
N ASP A 189 -23.93 -7.85 0.34
CA ASP A 189 -22.62 -8.12 -0.25
C ASP A 189 -21.66 -8.77 0.74
N GLU A 190 -21.68 -8.35 2.01
CA GLU A 190 -20.95 -9.02 3.10
C GLU A 190 -21.40 -10.47 3.26
N ARG A 191 -22.72 -10.76 3.22
CA ARG A 191 -23.22 -12.14 3.28
C ARG A 191 -22.71 -12.99 2.13
N LYS A 192 -22.65 -12.44 0.91
CA LYS A 192 -22.13 -13.14 -0.26
C LYS A 192 -20.63 -13.42 -0.14
N ALA A 193 -19.86 -12.47 0.38
CA ALA A 193 -18.42 -12.63 0.63
C ALA A 193 -18.15 -13.68 1.72
N ILE A 194 -18.92 -13.65 2.82
CA ILE A 194 -18.85 -14.64 3.90
C ILE A 194 -19.17 -16.05 3.38
N ASN A 195 -20.24 -16.23 2.61
CA ASN A 195 -20.61 -17.53 2.07
C ASN A 195 -19.52 -18.10 1.15
N LYS A 196 -18.91 -17.25 0.31
CA LYS A 196 -17.79 -17.67 -0.55
C LYS A 196 -16.57 -18.10 0.28
N LEU A 197 -16.26 -17.37 1.34
CA LEU A 197 -15.12 -17.67 2.21
C LEU A 197 -15.35 -18.95 3.03
N VAL A 198 -16.55 -19.15 3.57
CA VAL A 198 -16.96 -20.39 4.26
C VAL A 198 -16.80 -21.60 3.33
N GLN A 199 -17.23 -21.48 2.07
CA GLN A 199 -17.03 -22.52 1.07
C GLN A 199 -15.55 -22.83 0.82
N SER A 200 -14.69 -21.79 0.72
CA SER A 200 -13.24 -21.97 0.58
C SER A 200 -12.57 -22.64 1.78
N TYR A 201 -13.10 -22.45 3.00
CA TYR A 201 -12.66 -23.17 4.18
C TYR A 201 -13.02 -24.65 4.14
N LEU A 202 -14.22 -24.99 3.64
CA LEU A 202 -14.66 -26.38 3.45
C LEU A 202 -13.80 -27.11 2.41
N GLU A 203 -13.36 -26.40 1.38
CA GLU A 203 -12.55 -26.93 0.27
C GLU A 203 -11.03 -26.84 0.52
N LYS A 204 -10.60 -26.35 1.69
CA LYS A 204 -9.18 -26.09 2.05
C LYS A 204 -8.43 -25.15 1.09
N GLN A 205 -9.13 -24.42 0.24
CA GLN A 205 -8.57 -23.43 -0.69
C GLN A 205 -8.61 -22.02 -0.09
N VAL A 206 -8.13 -21.88 1.14
CA VAL A 206 -8.18 -20.58 1.86
C VAL A 206 -7.27 -19.56 1.14
N PRO A 207 -7.80 -18.38 0.73
CA PRO A 207 -7.02 -17.33 0.09
C PRO A 207 -5.80 -16.90 0.93
N VAL A 208 -4.71 -16.48 0.28
CA VAL A 208 -3.48 -16.03 0.97
C VAL A 208 -3.78 -14.87 1.93
N ALA A 209 -4.61 -13.91 1.51
CA ALA A 209 -5.02 -12.79 2.34
C ALA A 209 -5.73 -13.22 3.64
N GLU A 210 -6.55 -14.27 3.57
CA GLU A 210 -7.24 -14.81 4.74
C GLU A 210 -6.28 -15.55 5.68
N LYS A 211 -5.28 -16.26 5.12
CA LYS A 211 -4.22 -16.87 5.93
C LYS A 211 -3.41 -15.81 6.69
N GLU A 212 -3.08 -14.70 6.05
CA GLU A 212 -2.38 -13.58 6.71
C GLU A 212 -3.25 -12.91 7.78
N LEU A 213 -4.55 -12.74 7.53
CA LEU A 213 -5.47 -12.20 8.53
C LEU A 213 -5.49 -13.08 9.79
N VAL A 214 -5.64 -14.39 9.64
CA VAL A 214 -5.59 -15.35 10.76
C VAL A 214 -4.23 -15.32 11.47
N ARG A 215 -3.12 -15.21 10.73
CA ARG A 215 -1.78 -15.05 11.32
C ARG A 215 -1.69 -13.77 12.16
N ASN A 216 -2.22 -12.66 11.67
CA ASN A 216 -2.23 -11.39 12.41
C ASN A 216 -3.09 -11.47 13.66
N TYR A 217 -4.23 -12.16 13.61
CA TYR A 217 -5.02 -12.47 14.82
C TYR A 217 -4.23 -13.32 15.82
N ALA A 218 -3.54 -14.36 15.36
CA ALA A 218 -2.71 -15.20 16.22
C ALA A 218 -1.58 -14.40 16.89
N ARG A 219 -0.86 -13.58 16.11
CA ARG A 219 0.18 -12.65 16.62
C ARG A 219 -0.38 -11.70 17.67
N ARG A 220 -1.58 -11.15 17.43
CA ARG A 220 -2.25 -10.25 18.37
C ARG A 220 -2.60 -10.95 19.68
N LEU A 221 -3.17 -12.16 19.63
CA LEU A 221 -3.49 -12.95 20.83
C LEU A 221 -2.22 -13.22 21.65
N ALA A 222 -1.17 -13.68 20.98
CA ALA A 222 0.12 -13.95 21.59
C ALA A 222 0.74 -12.71 22.25
N LEU A 223 0.68 -11.55 21.57
CA LEU A 223 1.17 -10.29 22.11
C LEU A 223 0.39 -9.84 23.35
N LEU A 224 -0.94 -9.98 23.33
CA LEU A 224 -1.78 -9.60 24.46
C LEU A 224 -1.50 -10.46 25.69
N ASP A 225 -1.32 -11.77 25.52
CA ASP A 225 -0.97 -12.66 26.63
C ASP A 225 0.42 -12.37 27.18
N TYR A 226 1.38 -12.08 26.30
CA TYR A 226 2.71 -11.64 26.71
C TYR A 226 2.63 -10.34 27.53
N PHE A 227 1.85 -9.35 27.09
CA PHE A 227 1.66 -8.10 27.82
C PHE A 227 0.96 -8.28 29.17
N LYS A 228 -0.02 -9.19 29.28
CA LYS A 228 -0.62 -9.56 30.57
C LYS A 228 0.42 -10.15 31.50
N ALA A 229 1.29 -11.03 31.00
CA ALA A 229 2.36 -11.63 31.79
C ALA A 229 3.38 -10.57 32.27
N LEU A 230 3.76 -9.63 31.41
CA LEU A 230 4.63 -8.51 31.79
C LEU A 230 3.98 -7.59 32.83
N LYS A 231 2.68 -7.28 32.65
CA LYS A 231 1.91 -6.46 33.60
C LYS A 231 1.83 -7.14 34.98
N GLY A 232 1.66 -8.47 35.00
CA GLY A 232 1.69 -9.25 36.24
C GLY A 232 3.04 -9.25 36.96
N LYS A 233 4.14 -8.93 36.25
CA LYS A 233 5.49 -8.77 36.80
C LYS A 233 5.85 -7.32 37.16
N ASP A 234 4.92 -6.39 37.01
CA ASP A 234 5.14 -4.94 37.16
C ASP A 234 6.31 -4.42 36.30
N ILE A 235 6.37 -4.87 35.05
CA ILE A 235 7.34 -4.39 34.07
C ILE A 235 6.74 -3.17 33.36
N LYS A 236 7.50 -2.07 33.32
CA LYS A 236 7.05 -0.81 32.70
C LYS A 236 7.57 -0.60 31.29
N LYS A 237 8.72 -1.20 30.96
CA LYS A 237 9.37 -1.11 29.65
C LYS A 237 10.00 -2.45 29.29
N ILE A 238 9.84 -2.87 28.04
CA ILE A 238 10.19 -4.21 27.57
C ILE A 238 11.70 -4.40 27.39
N PHE A 239 12.40 -3.36 26.92
CA PHE A 239 13.82 -3.44 26.57
C PHE A 239 14.77 -2.82 27.60
N GLU A 240 14.24 -2.27 28.70
CA GLU A 240 15.03 -1.63 29.76
C GLU A 240 15.00 -2.45 31.07
N ASP A 241 14.22 -3.54 31.12
CA ASP A 241 14.04 -4.33 32.33
C ASP A 241 14.88 -5.61 32.27
N GLU A 242 15.89 -5.71 33.14
CA GLU A 242 16.86 -6.82 33.17
C GLU A 242 16.18 -8.18 33.37
N ARG A 243 15.02 -8.21 34.04
CA ARG A 243 14.21 -9.42 34.29
C ARG A 243 13.67 -10.09 33.02
N ILE A 244 13.71 -9.38 31.88
CA ILE A 244 13.32 -9.90 30.57
C ILE A 244 14.47 -10.66 29.91
N HIS A 245 15.72 -10.35 30.26
CA HIS A 245 16.93 -10.87 29.62
C HIS A 245 17.59 -12.03 30.38
N GLU A 246 17.16 -12.34 31.60
CA GLU A 246 17.69 -13.43 32.46
C GLU A 246 17.47 -14.87 31.93
N GLY A 247 17.04 -15.04 30.68
CA GLY A 247 16.86 -16.36 30.06
C GLY A 247 17.24 -16.44 28.57
N THR A 248 17.88 -15.41 28.01
CA THR A 248 18.27 -15.38 26.60
C THR A 248 19.78 -15.60 26.49
N PRO A 249 20.29 -16.71 25.89
CA PRO A 249 21.71 -16.80 25.57
C PRO A 249 22.05 -15.68 24.57
N THR A 250 22.98 -14.80 24.95
CA THR A 250 23.52 -13.75 24.11
C THR A 250 24.31 -14.37 22.96
N ASN A 251 23.67 -14.59 21.82
CA ASN A 251 24.35 -14.89 20.57
C ASN A 251 24.94 -13.60 19.98
N GLU A 252 26.01 -13.09 20.59
CA GLU A 252 26.84 -12.01 20.02
C GLU A 252 27.89 -12.52 19.00
N ALA A 253 27.95 -13.82 18.72
CA ALA A 253 28.88 -14.38 17.75
C ALA A 253 28.15 -14.82 16.47
N GLY A 254 27.99 -13.90 15.50
CA GLY A 254 27.35 -14.30 14.24
C GLY A 254 27.18 -13.26 13.13
N ARG A 255 28.00 -12.20 13.07
CA ARG A 255 28.14 -11.40 11.84
C ARG A 255 29.61 -11.08 11.61
N GLN A 256 30.35 -12.09 11.16
CA GLN A 256 31.62 -11.84 10.47
C GLN A 256 31.34 -11.33 9.06
N GLU A 257 31.94 -10.18 8.78
CA GLU A 257 32.11 -9.56 7.49
C GLU A 257 32.65 -10.56 6.46
N THR A 258 32.03 -10.61 5.29
CA THR A 258 32.69 -11.10 4.07
C THR A 258 32.67 -9.98 3.03
N GLY A 259 33.60 -9.03 3.22
CA GLY A 259 34.07 -8.15 2.16
C GLY A 259 35.48 -8.56 1.75
N LYS A 260 35.63 -8.92 0.46
CA LYS A 260 36.83 -9.08 -0.39
C LYS A 260 36.48 -10.22 -1.37
N GLY A 261 36.27 -10.01 -2.66
CA GLY A 261 37.07 -9.22 -3.59
C GLY A 261 37.99 -10.20 -4.31
N GLU A 262 37.67 -10.61 -5.53
CA GLU A 262 38.66 -11.13 -6.47
C GLU A 262 38.16 -11.01 -7.92
N ALA A 263 38.80 -10.11 -8.65
CA ALA A 263 38.87 -10.14 -10.09
C ALA A 263 39.92 -11.17 -10.51
N LYS A 264 39.64 -12.00 -11.51
CA LYS A 264 40.69 -12.62 -12.35
C LYS A 264 40.20 -12.84 -13.77
N LYS A 265 40.81 -12.06 -14.67
CA LYS A 265 41.02 -12.36 -16.09
C LYS A 265 41.98 -13.53 -16.23
N ASN A 266 41.74 -14.36 -17.26
CA ASN A 266 42.67 -14.92 -18.26
C ASN A 266 42.07 -16.25 -18.74
N SER A 267 41.62 -16.37 -19.99
CA SER A 267 42.35 -16.43 -21.26
C SER A 267 43.06 -17.76 -21.50
N THR A 268 43.03 -18.17 -22.77
CA THR A 268 43.82 -19.23 -23.42
C THR A 268 43.14 -20.61 -23.30
N SER A 269 42.83 -21.37 -24.36
CA SER A 269 43.22 -21.41 -25.79
C SER A 269 42.34 -22.49 -26.47
N GLN A 270 41.81 -22.23 -27.67
CA GLN A 270 42.14 -22.88 -28.95
C GLN A 270 42.01 -24.42 -29.02
N GLN A 271 41.15 -24.91 -29.91
CA GLN A 271 41.45 -25.63 -31.17
C GLN A 271 40.11 -26.14 -31.75
N GLU A 272 39.65 -25.63 -32.91
CA GLU A 272 39.96 -26.07 -34.29
C GLU A 272 39.34 -27.43 -34.66
N GLU A 273 38.41 -27.39 -35.63
CA GLU A 273 38.23 -28.28 -36.81
C GLU A 273 36.79 -28.04 -37.33
N ALA A 274 36.55 -27.26 -38.39
CA ALA A 274 36.78 -27.52 -39.81
C ALA A 274 35.99 -28.74 -40.35
N ALA A 275 34.91 -28.50 -41.11
CA ALA A 275 34.79 -28.90 -42.53
C ALA A 275 33.34 -28.83 -43.02
N ASN A 276 33.18 -28.16 -44.18
CA ASN A 276 32.05 -28.06 -45.11
C ASN A 276 30.82 -27.23 -44.75
#